data_AF-A0A7X0KPM2-F1
#
_entry.id   AF-A0A7X0KPM2-F1
#
_cell.length_a   1.000
_cell.length_b   1.000
_cell.length_c   1.000
_cell.angle_alpha   90.00
_cell.angle_beta   90.00
_cell.angle_gamma   90.00
#
_symmetry.space_group_name_H-M   'P 1'
#
loop_
_entity.id
_entity.type
_entity.pdbx_description
1 polymer ?
#
loop_
_entity_poly.entity_id
_entity_poly.type
_entity_poly.pdbx_seq_one_letter_code
_entity_poly.pdbx_strand_id
1 'polypeptide(L)'
;MRTPLLPLLLLTLALGACQRSSAPAPAQAAPAAATPSPTAAPGLQADALPMQWRCGEELVQAAADPARERLALQVRGTRLDMQRTDAGAATGARYADALGNTFWQSQPDQATLTLAGLGETLKCVRHDSGMTG
;
A
#
# COMPACT_ATOMS: atom_id res chain seq x y z
N MET A 1 -1.01 65.01 26.45
CA MET A 1 -0.50 65.40 25.12
C MET A 1 -1.31 64.58 24.12
N ARG A 2 -2.43 64.96 23.46
CA ARG A 2 -2.91 66.17 22.74
C ARG A 2 -2.16 66.48 21.42
N THR A 3 -2.72 65.92 20.32
CA THR A 3 -2.94 66.47 18.94
C THR A 3 -1.72 66.76 18.04
N PRO A 4 -1.86 66.92 16.69
CA PRO A 4 -2.96 66.61 15.74
C PRO A 4 -2.47 65.95 14.40
N LEU A 5 -3.32 65.18 13.69
CA LEU A 5 -4.02 65.53 12.43
C LEU A 5 -3.14 65.76 11.18
N LEU A 6 -3.25 64.81 10.23
CA LEU A 6 -3.15 64.90 8.75
C LEU A 6 -3.58 66.28 8.17
N PRO A 7 -3.18 66.72 6.94
CA PRO A 7 -3.37 65.94 5.71
C PRO A 7 -2.48 66.30 4.47
N LEU A 8 -2.83 65.67 3.33
CA LEU A 8 -2.74 66.20 1.94
C LEU A 8 -1.35 66.18 1.26
N LEU A 9 -1.17 65.83 -0.03
CA LEU A 9 -2.00 65.60 -1.21
C LEU A 9 -0.99 65.16 -2.32
N LEU A 10 -1.15 64.09 -3.11
CA LEU A 10 -1.59 64.09 -4.55
C LEU A 10 -0.94 62.83 -5.18
N LEU A 11 -1.67 61.74 -5.47
CA LEU A 11 -2.25 61.42 -6.78
C LEU A 11 -1.53 62.03 -7.99
N THR A 12 -0.82 61.20 -8.77
CA THR A 12 -0.99 61.17 -10.24
C THR A 12 -0.67 59.79 -10.82
N LEU A 13 -1.69 59.28 -11.50
CA LEU A 13 -1.78 58.07 -12.30
C LEU A 13 -0.66 57.97 -13.36
N ALA A 14 -0.09 56.79 -13.55
CA ALA A 14 0.48 56.38 -14.83
C ALA A 14 -0.31 55.19 -15.36
N LEU A 15 -1.07 55.44 -16.42
CA LEU A 15 -1.76 54.45 -17.23
C LEU A 15 -0.74 53.53 -17.91
N GLY A 16 -0.92 52.23 -17.72
CA GLY A 16 -0.27 51.18 -18.51
C GLY A 16 -1.27 50.09 -18.83
N ALA A 17 -2.32 50.43 -19.58
CA ALA A 17 -3.20 49.47 -20.20
C ALA A 17 -2.45 48.71 -21.31
N CYS A 18 -2.74 47.40 -21.42
CA CYS A 18 -2.33 46.49 -22.49
C CYS A 18 -0.82 46.17 -22.48
N GLN A 19 -0.39 44.91 -22.38
CA GLN A 19 -0.65 43.89 -23.37
C GLN A 19 -0.44 42.49 -22.77
N ARG A 20 -1.36 41.59 -23.11
CA ARG A 20 -1.17 40.14 -23.04
C ARG A 20 0.08 39.77 -23.84
N SER A 21 0.95 38.97 -23.24
CA SER A 21 1.73 38.01 -24.01
C SER A 21 2.08 36.81 -23.13
N SER A 22 1.05 36.02 -22.85
CA SER A 22 1.23 34.60 -22.53
C SER A 22 1.16 33.83 -23.84
N ALA A 23 2.31 33.38 -24.35
CA ALA A 23 2.46 32.32 -25.33
C ALA A 23 3.94 31.85 -25.36
N PRO A 24 4.28 30.64 -25.81
CA PRO A 24 4.00 29.37 -25.12
C PRO A 24 5.23 28.42 -25.07
N ALA A 25 5.33 27.58 -24.05
CA ALA A 25 6.17 26.36 -24.05
C ALA A 25 5.70 25.40 -22.94
N PRO A 26 5.81 24.08 -23.13
CA PRO A 26 4.65 23.21 -23.32
C PRO A 26 4.12 22.58 -22.04
N ALA A 27 2.92 22.01 -22.17
CA ALA A 27 2.24 21.15 -21.20
C ALA A 27 3.23 20.23 -20.46
N GLN A 28 3.45 20.50 -19.18
CA GLN A 28 3.89 19.47 -18.27
C GLN A 28 2.62 18.91 -17.62
N ALA A 29 2.46 17.62 -17.85
CA ALA A 29 1.26 16.84 -17.67
C ALA A 29 0.50 17.16 -16.38
N ALA A 30 -0.83 17.03 -16.48
CA ALA A 30 -1.74 16.88 -15.37
C ALA A 30 -1.07 16.15 -14.20
N PRO A 31 -1.35 16.51 -12.93
CA PRO A 31 -1.01 15.63 -11.84
C PRO A 31 -1.72 14.31 -12.14
N ALA A 32 -0.95 13.34 -12.64
CA ALA A 32 -1.36 11.97 -12.77
C ALA A 32 -1.91 11.64 -11.40
N ALA A 33 -3.20 11.28 -11.39
CA ALA A 33 -3.86 10.71 -10.24
C ALA A 33 -2.82 9.81 -9.57
N ALA A 34 -2.46 10.16 -8.33
CA ALA A 34 -1.60 9.32 -7.53
C ALA A 34 -2.28 7.95 -7.53
N THR A 35 -1.75 7.04 -8.34
CA THR A 35 -1.97 5.62 -8.15
C THR A 35 -1.68 5.41 -6.67
N PRO A 36 -2.61 4.83 -5.90
CA PRO A 36 -2.29 4.49 -4.52
C PRO A 36 -1.08 3.58 -4.63
N SER A 37 0.10 4.11 -4.30
CA SER A 37 1.27 3.29 -4.04
C SER A 37 0.78 2.28 -3.02
N PRO A 38 1.00 0.96 -3.22
CA PRO A 38 0.67 0.01 -2.18
C PRO A 38 1.43 0.50 -0.96
N THR A 39 0.69 1.05 0.01
CA THR A 39 1.26 1.51 1.26
C THR A 39 2.07 0.33 1.74
N ALA A 40 3.40 0.50 1.80
CA ALA A 40 4.27 -0.52 2.35
C ALA A 40 3.69 -0.80 3.74
N ALA A 41 3.06 -1.96 3.89
CA ALA A 41 2.42 -2.31 5.15
C ALA A 41 3.50 -2.18 6.23
N PRO A 42 3.32 -1.32 7.25
CA PRO A 42 4.35 -1.07 8.24
C PRO A 42 4.85 -2.39 8.81
N GLY A 43 6.15 -2.66 8.64
CA GLY A 43 6.83 -3.85 9.15
C GLY A 43 7.13 -4.96 8.14
N LEU A 44 6.89 -4.79 6.84
CA LEU A 44 7.48 -5.70 5.86
C LEU A 44 8.99 -5.44 5.80
N GLN A 45 9.81 -6.42 6.21
CA GLN A 45 11.27 -6.31 6.13
C GLN A 45 11.71 -6.10 4.68
N ALA A 46 12.85 -5.43 4.48
CA ALA A 46 13.37 -5.07 3.15
C ALA A 46 13.56 -6.29 2.21
N ASP A 47 13.82 -7.47 2.78
CA ASP A 47 14.02 -8.72 2.04
C ASP A 47 12.75 -9.57 1.90
N ALA A 48 11.60 -9.09 2.39
CA ALA A 48 10.35 -9.82 2.27
C ALA A 48 9.78 -9.71 0.85
N LEU A 49 9.49 -10.83 0.21
CA LEU A 49 8.89 -10.89 -1.12
C LEU A 49 7.39 -10.59 -1.02
N PRO A 50 6.91 -9.44 -1.53
CA PRO A 50 5.50 -9.09 -1.46
C PRO A 50 4.68 -9.93 -2.46
N MET A 51 3.45 -10.25 -2.06
CA MET A 51 2.45 -10.93 -2.90
C MET A 51 1.04 -10.63 -2.40
N GLN A 52 0.04 -10.98 -3.21
CA GLN A 52 -1.36 -10.78 -2.88
C GLN A 52 -2.16 -12.05 -3.14
N TRP A 53 -3.10 -12.31 -2.23
CA TRP A 53 -3.97 -13.47 -2.28
C TRP A 53 -5.42 -13.02 -2.26
N ARG A 54 -6.25 -13.60 -3.12
CA ARG A 54 -7.71 -13.50 -3.04
C ARG A 54 -8.22 -14.65 -2.18
N CYS A 55 -8.57 -14.39 -0.93
CA CYS A 55 -9.10 -15.37 0.02
C CYS A 55 -10.62 -15.21 0.14
N GLY A 56 -11.38 -16.07 -0.53
CA GLY A 56 -12.82 -15.82 -0.76
C GLY A 56 -13.01 -14.52 -1.55
N GLU A 57 -13.70 -13.55 -0.96
CA GLU A 57 -13.88 -12.21 -1.57
C GLU A 57 -12.79 -11.21 -1.15
N GLU A 58 -12.03 -11.52 -0.10
CA GLU A 58 -11.06 -10.62 0.50
C GLU A 58 -9.72 -10.62 -0.25
N LEU A 59 -9.11 -9.44 -0.40
CA LEU A 59 -7.73 -9.32 -0.87
C LEU A 59 -6.79 -9.22 0.34
N VAL A 60 -5.90 -10.20 0.46
CA VAL A 60 -4.94 -10.34 1.55
C VAL A 60 -3.55 -10.00 1.01
N GLN A 61 -2.94 -8.95 1.55
CA GLN A 61 -1.54 -8.65 1.28
C GLN A 61 -0.67 -9.63 2.07
N ALA A 62 0.37 -10.14 1.45
CA ALA A 62 1.29 -11.07 2.05
C ALA A 62 2.73 -10.64 1.75
N ALA A 63 3.64 -10.97 2.66
CA ALA A 63 5.06 -10.88 2.38
C ALA A 63 5.79 -12.07 3.01
N ALA A 64 6.51 -12.80 2.18
CA ALA A 64 7.27 -13.96 2.59
C ALA A 64 8.73 -13.58 2.82
N ASP A 65 9.28 -13.94 3.97
CA ASP A 65 10.70 -13.83 4.31
C ASP A 65 11.27 -15.26 4.34
N PRO A 66 11.77 -15.77 3.19
CA PRO A 66 12.24 -17.15 3.08
C PRO A 66 13.50 -17.41 3.91
N ALA A 67 14.32 -16.38 4.15
CA ALA A 67 15.53 -16.50 4.96
C ALA A 67 15.22 -16.76 6.43
N ARG A 68 14.09 -16.24 6.92
CA ARG A 68 13.63 -16.42 8.31
C ARG A 68 12.46 -17.39 8.43
N GLU A 69 12.02 -17.99 7.32
CA GLU A 69 10.86 -18.86 7.22
C GLU A 69 9.58 -18.23 7.82
N ARG A 70 9.37 -16.94 7.53
CA ARG A 70 8.22 -16.17 8.03
C ARG A 70 7.30 -15.71 6.91
N LEU A 71 6.03 -15.57 7.26
CA LEU A 71 5.01 -15.01 6.41
C LEU A 71 4.22 -13.97 7.19
N ALA A 72 4.21 -12.74 6.70
CA ALA A 72 3.33 -11.70 7.20
C ALA A 72 2.08 -11.65 6.31
N LEU A 73 0.89 -11.73 6.90
CA LEU A 73 -0.40 -11.53 6.22
C LEU A 73 -1.12 -10.30 6.76
N GLN A 74 -1.80 -9.59 5.86
CA GLN A 74 -2.62 -8.42 6.17
C GLN A 74 -4.07 -8.78 5.84
N VAL A 75 -4.85 -9.12 6.88
CA VAL A 75 -6.22 -9.64 6.78
C VAL A 75 -7.12 -8.68 7.55
N ARG A 76 -8.13 -8.08 6.90
CA ARG A 76 -9.05 -7.08 7.53
C ARG A 76 -8.34 -5.98 8.34
N GLY A 77 -7.20 -5.49 7.87
CA GLY A 77 -6.38 -4.49 8.57
C GLY A 77 -5.58 -5.02 9.77
N THR A 78 -5.69 -6.31 10.10
CA THR A 78 -4.90 -6.97 11.14
C THR A 78 -3.66 -7.61 10.51
N ARG A 79 -2.50 -7.49 11.18
CA ARG A 79 -1.27 -8.16 10.79
C ARG A 79 -1.18 -9.51 11.49
N LEU A 80 -0.98 -10.57 10.71
CA LEU A 80 -0.65 -11.90 11.22
C LEU A 80 0.82 -12.16 10.89
N ASP A 81 1.64 -12.37 11.92
CA ASP A 81 3.04 -12.79 11.75
C ASP A 81 3.11 -14.29 12.00
N MET A 82 3.35 -15.05 10.94
CA MET A 82 3.26 -16.50 10.93
C MET A 82 4.65 -17.11 10.74
N GLN A 83 4.93 -18.17 11.48
CA GLN A 83 6.15 -18.96 11.37
C GLN A 83 5.88 -20.21 10.55
N ARG A 84 6.83 -20.60 9.70
CA ARG A 84 6.73 -21.88 9.01
C ARG A 84 6.81 -23.02 10.03
N THR A 85 5.88 -23.97 9.93
CA THR A 85 5.82 -25.14 10.82
C THR A 85 6.32 -26.43 10.17
N ASP A 86 6.52 -26.44 8.85
CA ASP A 86 6.98 -27.60 8.09
C ASP A 86 8.24 -27.30 7.25
N ALA A 87 9.25 -26.74 7.92
CA ALA A 87 10.57 -26.54 7.34
C ALA A 87 11.11 -27.84 6.69
N GLY A 88 11.53 -27.75 5.43
CA GLY A 88 12.06 -28.90 4.66
C GLY A 88 11.03 -29.81 3.99
N ALA A 89 9.72 -29.53 4.09
CA ALA A 89 8.71 -30.28 3.32
C ALA A 89 8.85 -30.02 1.80
N ALA A 90 8.78 -31.09 1.00
CA ALA A 90 8.85 -31.01 -0.46
C ALA A 90 7.54 -30.52 -1.11
N THR A 91 6.42 -30.58 -0.38
CA THR A 91 5.08 -30.32 -0.90
C THR A 91 4.40 -29.15 -0.17
N GLY A 92 4.73 -27.95 -0.63
CA GLY A 92 4.14 -26.71 -0.14
C GLY A 92 4.77 -26.19 1.15
N ALA A 93 4.10 -25.21 1.78
CA ALA A 93 4.54 -24.59 3.01
C ALA A 93 3.35 -24.30 3.93
N ARG A 94 3.42 -24.72 5.19
CA ARG A 94 2.48 -24.34 6.24
C ARG A 94 3.11 -23.34 7.17
N TYR A 95 2.32 -22.34 7.50
CA TYR A 95 2.64 -21.28 8.43
C TYR A 95 1.57 -21.23 9.50
N ALA A 96 1.97 -20.96 10.74
CA ALA A 96 1.05 -20.77 11.86
C ALA A 96 1.54 -19.66 12.77
N ASP A 97 0.63 -19.03 13.50
CA ASP A 97 0.96 -18.09 14.56
C ASP A 97 0.57 -18.62 15.95
N ALA A 98 0.97 -17.89 17.00
CA ALA A 98 0.69 -18.24 18.38
C ALA A 98 -0.81 -18.13 18.76
N LEU A 99 -1.62 -17.48 17.92
CA LEU A 99 -3.05 -17.30 18.14
C LEU A 99 -3.88 -18.44 17.54
N GLY A 100 -3.25 -19.35 16.79
CA GLY A 100 -3.89 -20.49 16.14
C GLY A 100 -4.39 -20.20 14.73
N ASN A 101 -3.99 -19.08 14.12
CA ASN A 101 -4.21 -18.88 12.69
C ASN A 101 -3.25 -19.79 11.90
N THR A 102 -3.72 -20.33 10.78
CA THR A 102 -2.88 -21.15 9.91
C THR A 102 -3.03 -20.73 8.45
N PHE A 103 -1.92 -20.77 7.73
CA PHE A 103 -1.88 -20.53 6.30
C PHE A 103 -1.12 -21.69 5.65
N TRP A 104 -1.80 -22.43 4.79
CA TRP A 104 -1.19 -23.55 4.06
C TRP A 104 -1.16 -23.24 2.58
N GLN A 105 0.04 -22.99 2.06
CA GLN A 105 0.29 -22.88 0.64
C GLN A 105 0.55 -24.27 0.08
N SER A 106 -0.48 -24.87 -0.53
CA SER A 106 -0.41 -26.20 -1.12
C SER A 106 0.24 -26.19 -2.52
N GLN A 107 0.04 -25.10 -3.26
CA GLN A 107 0.61 -24.86 -4.60
C GLN A 107 1.13 -23.41 -4.71
N PRO A 108 1.96 -23.08 -5.72
CA PRO A 108 2.48 -21.71 -5.89
C PRO A 108 1.38 -20.64 -5.93
N ASP A 109 0.24 -20.97 -6.55
CA ASP A 109 -0.91 -20.09 -6.76
C ASP A 109 -2.15 -20.44 -5.90
N GLN A 110 -2.12 -21.51 -5.10
CA GLN A 110 -3.24 -21.91 -4.24
C GLN A 110 -2.82 -22.10 -2.79
N ALA A 111 -3.66 -21.59 -1.89
CA ALA A 111 -3.48 -21.72 -0.46
C ALA A 111 -4.83 -21.81 0.28
N THR A 112 -4.77 -22.14 1.56
CA THR A 112 -5.91 -22.04 2.48
C THR A 112 -5.51 -21.24 3.72
N LEU A 113 -6.37 -20.30 4.13
CA LEU A 113 -6.22 -19.50 5.35
C LEU A 113 -7.31 -19.87 6.35
N THR A 114 -6.92 -20.32 7.54
CA THR A 114 -7.82 -20.57 8.65
C THR A 114 -7.56 -19.54 9.74
N LEU A 115 -8.60 -18.79 10.12
CA LEU A 115 -8.51 -17.77 11.16
C LEU A 115 -9.02 -18.33 12.49
N ALA A 116 -8.25 -18.09 13.54
CA ALA A 116 -8.59 -18.44 14.91
C ALA A 116 -9.92 -17.77 15.33
N GLY A 117 -10.75 -18.52 16.05
CA GLY A 117 -12.03 -18.05 16.56
C GLY A 117 -13.20 -18.03 15.57
N LEU A 118 -12.94 -18.03 14.25
CA LEU A 118 -14.01 -18.13 13.24
C LEU A 118 -14.31 -19.58 12.86
N GLY A 119 -13.33 -20.49 12.98
CA GLY A 119 -13.47 -21.89 12.55
C GLY A 119 -13.63 -22.05 11.03
N GLU A 120 -13.59 -20.95 10.28
CA GLU A 120 -13.74 -20.92 8.84
C GLU A 120 -12.37 -21.05 8.15
N THR A 121 -12.33 -21.85 7.09
CA THR A 121 -11.14 -21.99 6.23
C THR A 121 -11.45 -21.38 4.87
N LEU A 122 -10.76 -20.30 4.56
CA LEU A 122 -10.86 -19.57 3.31
C LEU A 122 -9.93 -20.19 2.27
N LYS A 123 -10.45 -20.43 1.07
CA LYS A 123 -9.62 -20.77 -0.09
C LYS A 123 -9.00 -19.49 -0.63
N CYS A 124 -7.69 -19.52 -0.84
CA CYS A 124 -6.90 -18.40 -1.32
C CYS A 124 -6.29 -18.75 -2.67
N VAL A 125 -6.39 -17.82 -3.63
CA VAL A 125 -5.72 -17.90 -4.93
C VAL A 125 -4.79 -16.71 -5.11
N ARG A 126 -3.61 -16.92 -5.70
CA ARG A 126 -2.65 -15.85 -5.93
C ARG A 126 -3.22 -14.85 -6.93
N HIS A 127 -3.30 -13.59 -6.51
CA HIS A 127 -3.88 -12.51 -7.28
C HIS A 127 -2.89 -11.92 -8.29
N ASP A 128 -1.58 -12.03 -8.04
CA ASP A 128 -0.52 -11.43 -8.85
C ASP A 128 -0.05 -12.31 -10.03
N SER A 129 -0.72 -13.43 -10.29
CA SER A 129 -0.28 -14.48 -11.25
C SER A 129 -0.20 -14.04 -12.72
N GLY A 130 -0.22 -12.73 -13.01
CA GLY A 130 -0.22 -12.14 -14.35
C GLY A 130 0.67 -10.91 -14.54
N MET A 131 1.68 -10.67 -13.70
CA MET A 131 2.68 -9.60 -13.95
C MET A 131 4.08 -10.17 -14.27
N THR A 132 4.15 -11.03 -15.29
CA THR A 132 5.37 -11.13 -16.11
C THR A 132 5.32 -10.00 -17.13
N GLY A 133 6.04 -8.92 -16.84
CA GLY A 133 6.41 -7.87 -17.80
C GLY A 133 7.88 -8.00 -18.14
#